data_AF-A0A522W515-F1
#
_entry.id   AF-A0A522W515-F1
#
_cell.length_a   1.000
_cell.length_b   1.000
_cell.length_c   1.000
_cell.angle_alpha   90.00
_cell.angle_beta   90.00
_cell.angle_gamma   90.00
#
_symmetry.space_group_name_H-M   'P 1'
#
loop_
_entity.id
_entity.type
_entity.pdbx_description
1 polymer ?
#
loop_
_entity_poly.entity_id
_entity_poly.type
_entity_poly.pdbx_seq_one_letter_code
_entity_poly.pdbx_strand_id
1 'polypeptide(L)'
;MVTAIRKGFTLVELLIVITILVILGIFVILLINPAEILAKSRDSQRISDLATMKGAMQLFLTDPGVNLTTLMTNECLSSATTPPIPETDTGNRVKINVSLKEQPDTNGTPMTNKYVGAFGDANDTARKKNDGSGWVPVNLTQVQSGAPLEMYPTDPSADLSAADTNANTDILDGFYYRFGCWSNGGKFEYEFDAGLESAAYGPLASGGGKGGTDGGNANTTSGTTGNNRYEVGNNLTILPATASLDD
;
A
#
# COMPACT_ATOMS: atom_id res chain seq x y z
N MET A 1 66.03 -19.28 -22.26
CA MET A 1 64.87 -18.62 -21.61
C MET A 1 64.26 -17.69 -22.65
N VAL A 2 63.12 -18.04 -23.24
CA VAL A 2 62.48 -17.21 -24.28
C VAL A 2 61.54 -16.23 -23.60
N THR A 3 61.84 -14.94 -23.69
CA THR A 3 61.02 -13.87 -23.12
C THR A 3 59.91 -13.53 -24.11
N ALA A 4 58.67 -13.88 -23.77
CA ALA A 4 57.51 -13.52 -24.58
C ALA A 4 57.29 -11.99 -24.55
N ILE A 5 57.32 -11.35 -25.72
CA ILE A 5 56.96 -9.93 -25.88
C ILE A 5 55.46 -9.82 -25.57
N ARG A 6 55.11 -9.17 -24.45
CA ARG A 6 53.72 -8.82 -24.16
C ARG A 6 53.29 -7.73 -25.15
N LYS A 7 52.37 -8.08 -26.06
CA LYS A 7 51.73 -7.10 -26.95
C LYS A 7 50.92 -6.13 -26.10
N GLY A 8 51.29 -4.85 -26.11
CA GLY A 8 50.52 -3.78 -25.48
C GLY A 8 49.33 -3.38 -26.34
N PHE A 9 48.28 -2.86 -25.71
CA PHE A 9 47.13 -2.26 -26.42
C PHE A 9 47.56 -1.02 -27.20
N THR A 10 47.03 -0.85 -28.41
CA THR A 10 47.22 0.38 -29.19
C THR A 10 46.26 1.47 -28.71
N LEU A 11 46.66 2.75 -28.83
CA LEU A 11 45.80 3.89 -28.50
C LEU A 11 44.51 3.92 -29.35
N VAL A 12 44.61 3.47 -30.61
CA VAL A 12 43.48 3.43 -31.54
C VAL A 12 42.45 2.38 -31.11
N GLU A 13 42.88 1.21 -30.66
CA GLU A 13 41.97 0.19 -30.13
C GLU A 13 41.20 0.70 -28.91
N LEU A 14 41.88 1.38 -27.98
CA LEU A 14 41.22 1.95 -26.81
C LEU A 14 40.21 3.05 -27.20
N LEU A 15 40.56 3.91 -28.16
CA LEU A 15 39.69 4.98 -28.65
C LEU A 15 38.40 4.42 -29.27
N ILE A 16 38.52 3.41 -30.13
CA ILE A 16 37.35 2.78 -30.78
C ILE A 16 36.44 2.14 -29.72
N VAL A 17 37.01 1.48 -28.72
CA VAL A 17 36.24 0.83 -27.64
C VAL A 17 35.44 1.86 -26.84
N ILE A 18 36.06 2.96 -26.41
CA ILE A 18 35.32 3.98 -25.63
C ILE A 18 34.24 4.65 -26.48
N THR A 19 34.48 4.87 -27.79
CA THR A 19 33.47 5.43 -28.68
C THR A 19 32.25 4.51 -28.81
N ILE A 20 32.50 3.20 -29.00
CA ILE A 20 31.42 2.21 -29.09
C ILE A 20 30.65 2.12 -27.75
N LEU A 21 31.36 2.12 -26.61
CA LEU A 21 30.73 2.07 -25.29
C LEU A 21 29.82 3.27 -25.01
N VAL A 22 30.22 4.48 -25.42
CA VAL A 22 29.37 5.69 -25.27
C VAL A 22 28.10 5.56 -26.10
N ILE A 23 28.20 5.11 -27.36
CA ILE A 23 27.04 4.94 -28.25
C ILE A 23 26.09 3.88 -27.70
N LEU A 24 26.62 2.73 -27.28
CA LEU A 24 25.80 1.65 -26.70
C LEU A 24 25.16 2.07 -25.37
N GLY A 25 25.89 2.82 -24.53
CA GLY A 25 25.38 3.31 -23.25
C GLY A 25 24.15 4.19 -23.40
N ILE A 26 24.16 5.12 -24.37
CA ILE A 26 23.00 5.99 -24.64
C ILE A 26 21.80 5.15 -25.12
N PHE A 27 22.03 4.17 -26.01
CA PHE A 27 20.96 3.33 -26.56
C PHE A 27 20.27 2.47 -25.49
N VAL A 28 21.04 1.89 -24.56
CA VAL A 28 20.49 1.08 -23.46
C VAL A 28 19.60 1.90 -22.52
N ILE A 29 19.98 3.13 -22.20
CA ILE A 29 19.18 4.01 -21.33
C ILE A 29 17.87 4.43 -22.00
N LEU A 30 17.83 4.57 -23.33
CA LEU A 30 16.59 4.84 -24.06
C LEU A 30 15.64 3.63 -24.10
N LEU A 31 16.19 2.42 -24.07
CA LEU A 31 15.42 1.17 -24.08
C LEU A 31 14.87 0.80 -22.70
N ILE A 32 15.64 1.04 -21.64
CA ILE A 32 15.22 0.74 -20.27
C ILE A 32 14.56 1.98 -19.70
N ASN A 33 13.29 1.90 -19.32
CA ASN A 33 12.66 2.94 -18.50
C ASN A 33 13.03 2.68 -17.02
N PRO A 34 14.03 3.37 -16.44
CA PRO A 34 14.49 3.10 -15.07
C PRO A 34 13.41 3.41 -14.03
N ALA A 35 12.55 4.41 -14.29
CA ALA A 35 11.45 4.75 -13.40
C ALA A 35 10.46 3.59 -13.30
N GLU A 36 10.14 2.93 -14.42
CA GLU A 36 9.27 1.76 -14.48
C GLU A 36 9.87 0.54 -13.75
N ILE A 37 11.19 0.35 -13.76
CA ILE A 37 11.83 -0.74 -12.98
C ILE A 37 11.70 -0.49 -11.48
N LEU A 38 11.96 0.75 -11.03
CA LEU A 38 11.81 1.10 -9.63
C LEU A 38 10.35 0.98 -9.18
N ALA A 39 9.41 1.41 -10.03
CA ALA A 39 7.99 1.24 -9.83
C ALA A 39 7.59 -0.24 -9.65
N LYS A 40 8.06 -1.12 -10.55
CA LYS A 40 7.83 -2.56 -10.43
C LYS A 40 8.41 -3.15 -9.14
N SER A 41 9.57 -2.66 -8.71
CA SER A 41 10.18 -3.10 -7.45
C SER A 41 9.33 -2.72 -6.24
N ARG A 42 8.86 -1.47 -6.17
CA ARG A 42 7.99 -0.98 -5.09
C ARG A 42 6.64 -1.68 -5.12
N ASP A 43 6.01 -1.85 -6.28
CA ASP A 43 4.76 -2.61 -6.40
C ASP A 43 4.92 -4.08 -5.98
N SER A 44 6.05 -4.71 -6.33
CA SER A 44 6.34 -6.08 -5.86
C SER A 44 6.45 -6.14 -4.34
N GLN A 45 7.02 -5.10 -3.72
CA GLN A 45 7.05 -4.96 -2.27
C GLN A 45 5.63 -4.76 -1.70
N ARG A 46 4.81 -3.86 -2.26
CA ARG A 46 3.41 -3.64 -1.84
C ARG A 46 2.58 -4.92 -1.88
N ILE A 47 2.66 -5.67 -2.98
CA ILE A 47 1.96 -6.95 -3.16
C ILE A 47 2.42 -7.97 -2.10
N SER A 48 3.73 -8.05 -1.85
CA SER A 48 4.29 -8.96 -0.84
C SER A 48 3.91 -8.57 0.59
N ASP A 49 3.89 -7.28 0.89
CA ASP A 49 3.50 -6.72 2.18
C ASP A 49 2.03 -7.02 2.48
N LEU A 50 1.14 -6.75 1.50
CA LEU A 50 -0.28 -7.07 1.59
C LEU A 50 -0.52 -8.59 1.77
N ALA A 51 0.21 -9.44 1.04
CA ALA A 51 0.11 -10.89 1.20
C ALA A 51 0.54 -11.34 2.61
N THR A 52 1.61 -10.76 3.16
CA THR A 52 2.07 -11.01 4.52
C THR A 52 1.03 -10.59 5.56
N MET A 53 0.46 -9.39 5.42
CA MET A 53 -0.57 -8.88 6.33
C MET A 53 -1.85 -9.73 6.27
N LYS A 54 -2.27 -10.18 5.08
CA LYS A 54 -3.39 -11.12 4.92
C LYS A 54 -3.14 -12.43 5.67
N GLY A 55 -1.96 -13.02 5.52
CA GLY A 55 -1.58 -14.25 6.22
C GLY A 55 -1.57 -14.07 7.74
N ALA A 56 -1.06 -12.94 8.22
CA ALA A 56 -1.04 -12.61 9.64
C ALA A 56 -2.46 -12.44 10.21
N MET A 57 -3.33 -11.74 9.49
CA MET A 57 -4.73 -11.57 9.89
C MET A 57 -5.48 -12.90 9.86
N GLN A 58 -5.21 -13.78 8.90
CA GLN A 58 -5.79 -15.13 8.87
C GLN A 58 -5.40 -15.93 10.11
N LEU A 59 -4.12 -15.91 10.52
CA LEU A 59 -3.70 -16.60 11.75
C LEU A 59 -4.41 -16.00 12.97
N PHE A 60 -4.45 -14.67 13.08
CA PHE A 60 -5.12 -13.95 14.16
C PHE A 60 -6.61 -14.32 14.28
N LEU A 61 -7.34 -14.39 13.16
CA LEU A 61 -8.77 -14.72 13.16
C LEU A 61 -9.07 -16.21 13.44
N THR A 62 -8.09 -17.08 13.24
CA THR A 62 -8.23 -18.52 13.53
C THR A 62 -7.74 -18.93 14.93
N ASP A 63 -7.11 -18.00 15.66
CA ASP A 63 -6.59 -18.28 17.00
C ASP A 63 -7.74 -18.25 18.04
N PRO A 64 -7.90 -19.30 18.85
CA PRO A 64 -9.00 -19.40 19.83
C PRO A 64 -8.84 -18.48 21.05
N GLY A 65 -7.64 -17.93 21.28
CA GLY A 65 -7.35 -16.98 22.34
C GLY A 65 -7.68 -15.53 22.01
N VAL A 66 -7.98 -15.23 20.74
CA VAL A 66 -8.29 -13.88 20.27
C VAL A 66 -9.76 -13.53 20.56
N ASN A 67 -9.98 -12.37 21.19
CA ASN A 67 -11.32 -11.82 21.42
C ASN A 67 -11.55 -10.61 20.50
N LEU A 68 -12.38 -10.80 19.48
CA LEU A 68 -12.68 -9.77 18.48
C LEU A 68 -13.73 -8.75 18.95
N THR A 69 -14.34 -8.93 20.13
CA THR A 69 -15.50 -8.11 20.56
C THR A 69 -15.14 -6.62 20.62
N THR A 70 -14.04 -6.26 21.28
CA THR A 70 -13.63 -4.86 21.41
C THR A 70 -13.24 -4.23 20.08
N LEU A 71 -12.59 -5.02 19.20
CA LEU A 71 -12.21 -4.60 17.87
C LEU A 71 -13.45 -4.33 17.00
N MET A 72 -14.40 -5.26 16.99
CA MET A 72 -15.64 -5.14 16.22
C MET A 72 -16.56 -4.01 16.69
N THR A 73 -16.52 -3.64 17.98
CA THR A 73 -17.36 -2.54 18.51
C THR A 73 -16.72 -1.17 18.34
N ASN A 74 -15.40 -1.07 18.45
CA ASN A 74 -14.72 0.22 18.52
C ASN A 74 -14.03 0.60 17.22
N GLU A 75 -13.52 -0.37 16.46
CA GLU A 75 -12.67 -0.11 15.29
C GLU A 75 -13.38 -0.41 13.97
N CYS A 76 -14.33 -1.35 13.97
CA CYS A 76 -15.06 -1.73 12.77
C CYS A 76 -16.42 -1.08 12.71
N LEU A 77 -16.91 -0.88 11.49
CA LEU A 77 -18.30 -0.50 11.30
C LEU A 77 -19.21 -1.69 11.58
N SER A 78 -20.29 -1.48 12.34
CA SER A 78 -21.32 -2.50 12.60
C SER A 78 -22.67 -2.02 12.07
N SER A 79 -23.03 -2.47 10.86
CA SER A 79 -24.29 -2.12 10.21
C SER A 79 -25.00 -3.34 9.64
N ALA A 80 -26.31 -3.23 9.44
CA ALA A 80 -27.11 -4.22 8.73
C ALA A 80 -27.02 -4.09 7.19
N THR A 81 -26.48 -2.99 6.66
CA THR A 81 -26.29 -2.77 5.22
C THR A 81 -25.00 -3.41 4.75
N THR A 82 -24.92 -4.08 3.60
CA THR A 82 -23.64 -4.60 3.08
C THR A 82 -22.76 -3.47 2.52
N PRO A 83 -21.43 -3.45 2.75
CA PRO A 83 -20.54 -2.49 2.10
C PRO A 83 -20.43 -2.73 0.58
N PRO A 84 -20.05 -1.73 -0.23
CA PRO A 84 -19.69 -0.38 0.18
C PRO A 84 -20.94 0.43 0.57
N ILE A 85 -20.92 1.06 1.74
CA ILE A 85 -22.01 1.99 2.09
C ILE A 85 -21.83 3.22 1.21
N PRO A 86 -22.87 3.67 0.47
CA PRO A 86 -22.77 4.83 -0.39
C PRO A 86 -22.18 6.03 0.33
N GLU A 87 -21.32 6.79 -0.35
CA GLU A 87 -20.68 8.00 0.18
C GLU A 87 -21.68 9.02 0.74
N THR A 88 -22.93 8.94 0.31
CA THR A 88 -24.02 9.80 0.78
C THR A 88 -24.57 9.46 2.17
N ASP A 89 -24.26 8.30 2.77
CA ASP A 89 -24.72 7.97 4.12
C ASP A 89 -23.85 8.68 5.17
N THR A 90 -24.40 9.74 5.77
CA THR A 90 -23.71 10.57 6.77
C THR A 90 -23.59 9.92 8.14
N GLY A 91 -24.29 8.80 8.41
CA GLY A 91 -24.38 8.21 9.76
C GLY A 91 -23.57 6.93 9.96
N ASN A 92 -23.12 6.29 8.88
CA ASN A 92 -22.69 4.90 8.95
C ASN A 92 -21.53 4.67 7.97
N ARG A 93 -20.30 4.98 8.41
CA ARG A 93 -19.13 5.02 7.52
C ARG A 93 -18.00 4.16 8.03
N VAL A 94 -17.33 3.50 7.10
CA VAL A 94 -16.21 2.61 7.40
C VAL A 94 -15.05 3.48 7.89
N LYS A 95 -14.43 3.06 9.00
CA LYS A 95 -13.16 3.66 9.45
C LYS A 95 -12.04 3.16 8.56
N ILE A 96 -11.36 4.07 7.87
CA ILE A 96 -10.18 3.78 7.06
C ILE A 96 -8.95 4.20 7.86
N ASN A 97 -8.06 3.23 8.09
CA ASN A 97 -6.76 3.47 8.69
C ASN A 97 -5.69 3.43 7.59
N VAL A 98 -4.65 4.26 7.72
CA VAL A 98 -3.68 4.50 6.63
C VAL A 98 -2.25 4.50 7.14
N SER A 99 -1.30 3.97 6.36
CA SER A 99 0.10 3.78 6.76
C SER A 99 1.00 5.03 6.65
N LEU A 100 0.44 6.23 6.79
CA LEU A 100 1.12 7.50 6.50
C LEU A 100 2.13 7.93 7.58
N LYS A 101 3.13 8.72 7.17
CA LYS A 101 4.26 9.13 8.01
C LYS A 101 3.95 10.27 8.99
N GLU A 102 3.01 11.14 8.64
CA GLU A 102 2.52 12.24 9.48
C GLU A 102 0.99 12.25 9.49
N GLN A 103 0.41 12.64 10.63
CA GLN A 103 -1.00 13.04 10.70
C GLN A 103 -1.20 14.28 9.83
N PRO A 104 -2.24 14.35 8.96
CA PRO A 104 -2.51 15.55 8.18
C PRO A 104 -2.90 16.80 8.99
N ASP A 105 -2.96 16.77 10.33
CA ASP A 105 -2.88 17.99 11.12
C ASP A 105 -2.16 17.82 12.47
N THR A 106 -1.41 18.85 12.84
CA THR A 106 -0.66 18.96 14.11
C THR A 106 -1.49 19.62 15.22
N ASN A 107 -2.80 19.74 15.09
CA ASN A 107 -3.65 20.43 16.07
C ASN A 107 -4.52 19.48 16.90
N GLY A 108 -4.25 18.18 16.86
CA GLY A 108 -4.97 17.19 17.66
C GLY A 108 -6.44 17.10 17.30
N THR A 109 -6.81 17.59 16.11
CA THR A 109 -8.14 17.38 15.56
C THR A 109 -7.98 16.18 14.63
N PRO A 110 -8.64 15.03 14.90
CA PRO A 110 -8.68 13.96 13.90
C PRO A 110 -9.20 14.59 12.60
N MET A 111 -8.57 14.28 11.46
CA MET A 111 -9.04 14.74 10.14
C MET A 111 -10.57 14.70 10.13
N THR A 112 -11.20 15.86 10.02
CA THR A 112 -12.66 15.98 10.16
C THR A 112 -13.40 15.44 8.93
N ASN A 113 -12.67 14.79 8.02
CA ASN A 113 -13.21 14.05 6.91
C ASN A 113 -13.46 12.60 7.35
N LYS A 114 -14.68 12.40 7.84
CA LYS A 114 -15.72 11.41 7.46
C LYS A 114 -15.30 9.97 7.00
N TYR A 115 -14.04 9.66 6.69
CA TYR A 115 -13.50 8.33 6.40
C TYR A 115 -12.19 7.97 7.13
N VAL A 116 -11.51 8.91 7.80
CA VAL A 116 -10.13 8.66 8.27
C VAL A 116 -10.04 8.50 9.78
N GLY A 117 -9.84 7.26 10.24
CA GLY A 117 -9.27 7.00 11.56
C GLY A 117 -7.76 7.16 11.46
N ALA A 118 -7.26 8.38 11.58
CA ALA A 118 -5.84 8.64 11.45
C ALA A 118 -5.10 8.13 12.70
N PHE A 119 -4.39 7.01 12.57
CA PHE A 119 -3.42 6.51 13.56
C PHE A 119 -2.05 6.34 12.92
N GLY A 120 -1.41 7.46 12.66
CA GLY A 120 0.01 7.54 12.38
C GLY A 120 0.61 8.36 13.49
N ASP A 121 1.03 7.72 14.58
CA ASP A 121 1.91 8.38 15.55
C ASP A 121 3.07 9.04 14.79
N ALA A 122 3.55 10.19 15.28
CA ALA A 122 4.50 11.06 14.57
C ALA A 122 5.87 10.43 14.23
N ASN A 123 6.08 9.14 14.54
CA ASN A 123 7.30 8.41 14.18
C ASN A 123 7.02 7.01 13.60
N ASP A 124 7.94 6.57 12.73
CA ASP A 124 7.94 5.26 12.06
C ASP A 124 7.77 4.07 13.00
N THR A 125 8.36 4.11 14.18
CA THR A 125 8.36 2.98 15.11
C THR A 125 6.98 2.74 15.67
N ALA A 126 6.27 3.82 16.02
CA ALA A 126 4.96 3.71 16.66
C ALA A 126 3.87 3.26 15.68
N ARG A 127 3.84 3.80 14.45
CA ARG A 127 2.85 3.37 13.44
C ARG A 127 2.98 1.91 13.03
N LYS A 128 4.20 1.35 13.09
CA LYS A 128 4.47 -0.04 12.69
C LYS A 128 4.18 -1.06 13.79
N LYS A 129 3.74 -0.65 14.99
CA LYS A 129 3.47 -1.57 16.10
C LYS A 129 2.35 -2.56 15.78
N ASN A 130 2.52 -3.80 16.23
CA ASN A 130 1.56 -4.90 16.08
C ASN A 130 0.70 -5.14 17.34
N ASP A 131 0.73 -4.22 18.31
CA ASP A 131 0.07 -4.34 19.62
C ASP A 131 -1.34 -3.70 19.68
N GLY A 132 -1.86 -3.30 18.52
CA GLY A 132 -3.14 -2.59 18.38
C GLY A 132 -3.03 -1.06 18.46
N SER A 133 -1.82 -0.51 18.71
CA SER A 133 -1.57 0.94 18.69
C SER A 133 -0.92 1.45 17.38
N GLY A 134 -0.63 0.54 16.44
CA GLY A 134 -0.13 0.90 15.11
C GLY A 134 -1.22 1.39 14.16
N TRP A 135 -0.85 1.62 12.90
CA TRP A 135 -1.80 2.07 11.87
C TRP A 135 -2.86 1.03 11.52
N VAL A 136 -2.64 -0.23 11.85
CA VAL A 136 -3.69 -1.25 11.86
C VAL A 136 -4.07 -1.48 13.33
N PRO A 137 -5.32 -1.17 13.75
CA PRO A 137 -5.74 -1.26 15.14
C PRO A 137 -6.02 -2.71 15.59
N VAL A 138 -5.20 -3.65 15.15
CA VAL A 138 -5.30 -5.08 15.48
C VAL A 138 -4.08 -5.52 16.27
N ASN A 139 -4.32 -6.07 17.45
CA ASN A 139 -3.28 -6.54 18.36
C ASN A 139 -2.89 -8.00 18.05
N LEU A 140 -1.92 -8.17 17.16
CA LEU A 140 -1.40 -9.48 16.77
C LEU A 140 -0.65 -10.20 17.90
N THR A 141 -0.26 -9.50 18.97
CA THR A 141 0.40 -10.12 20.13
C THR A 141 -0.53 -10.99 20.98
N GLN A 142 -1.84 -10.93 20.72
CA GLN A 142 -2.84 -11.77 21.40
C GLN A 142 -2.86 -13.22 20.88
N VAL A 143 -2.23 -13.50 19.74
CA VAL A 143 -2.13 -14.86 19.17
C VAL A 143 -1.29 -15.74 20.10
N GLN A 144 -1.84 -16.87 20.54
CA GLN A 144 -1.22 -17.71 21.58
C GLN A 144 0.09 -18.36 21.11
N SER A 145 0.20 -18.66 19.82
CA SER A 145 1.42 -19.22 19.21
C SER A 145 2.53 -18.18 18.99
N GLY A 146 2.30 -16.91 19.36
CA GLY A 146 3.18 -15.78 19.06
C GLY A 146 2.64 -14.92 17.92
N ALA A 147 3.08 -13.66 17.89
CA ALA A 147 2.60 -12.70 16.91
C ALA A 147 2.97 -13.14 15.48
N PRO A 148 2.00 -13.28 14.55
CA PRO A 148 2.27 -13.69 13.17
C PRO A 148 3.12 -12.69 12.37
N LEU A 149 3.17 -11.44 12.83
CA LEU A 149 3.90 -10.36 12.20
C LEU A 149 4.44 -9.45 13.31
N GLU A 150 5.74 -9.21 13.32
CA GLU A 150 6.43 -8.42 14.35
C GLU A 150 6.12 -6.92 14.26
N MET A 151 5.86 -6.43 13.05
CA MET A 151 5.55 -5.02 12.78
C MET A 151 4.78 -4.88 11.47
N TYR A 152 3.81 -3.98 11.42
CA TYR A 152 3.11 -3.67 10.18
C TYR A 152 4.05 -2.94 9.21
N PRO A 153 4.06 -3.33 7.92
CA PRO A 153 4.80 -2.61 6.91
C PRO A 153 4.17 -1.23 6.68
N THR A 154 4.95 -0.33 6.09
CA THR A 154 4.49 0.97 5.61
C THR A 154 4.95 1.13 4.18
N ASP A 155 4.16 1.82 3.36
CA ASP A 155 4.48 1.98 1.95
C ASP A 155 5.90 2.59 1.74
N PRO A 156 6.70 2.07 0.79
CA PRO A 156 8.08 2.52 0.55
C PRO A 156 8.21 3.97 0.05
N SER A 157 7.12 4.53 -0.49
CA SER A 157 7.04 5.85 -1.12
C SER A 157 6.11 6.82 -0.39
N ALA A 158 5.53 6.41 0.73
CA ALA A 158 4.73 7.29 1.58
C ALA A 158 5.61 8.35 2.26
N ASP A 159 5.92 9.41 1.51
CA ASP A 159 6.52 10.64 2.04
C ASP A 159 5.50 11.77 1.86
N LEU A 160 4.52 11.82 2.76
CA LEU A 160 3.79 13.07 2.97
C LEU A 160 4.75 13.99 3.71
N SER A 161 5.41 14.89 2.99
CA SER A 161 6.07 16.01 3.66
C SER A 161 4.98 17.00 4.07
N ALA A 162 4.91 17.37 5.36
CA ALA A 162 4.10 18.47 5.92
C ALA A 162 4.14 19.83 5.17
N ALA A 163 4.88 19.94 4.06
CA ALA A 163 4.97 21.14 3.25
C ALA A 163 3.82 21.29 2.23
N ASP A 164 3.01 20.26 1.96
CA ASP A 164 1.79 20.45 1.17
C ASP A 164 0.65 20.95 2.07
N THR A 165 0.44 22.27 2.05
CA THR A 165 -0.71 22.92 2.68
C THR A 165 -2.05 22.51 2.06
N ASN A 166 -2.04 21.70 0.99
CA ASN A 166 -3.20 21.04 0.41
C ASN A 166 -3.20 19.54 0.74
N ALA A 167 -2.93 19.17 2.01
CA ALA A 167 -2.92 17.79 2.56
C ALA A 167 -4.13 16.89 2.20
N ASN A 168 -5.13 17.45 1.52
CA ASN A 168 -6.27 16.78 0.94
C ASN A 168 -5.98 16.17 -0.45
N THR A 169 -5.24 16.85 -1.33
CA THR A 169 -5.02 16.40 -2.72
C THR A 169 -3.93 15.34 -2.88
N ASP A 170 -2.92 15.30 -2.00
CA ASP A 170 -1.87 14.26 -2.02
C ASP A 170 -2.35 12.91 -1.45
N ILE A 171 -3.46 12.91 -0.69
CA ILE A 171 -4.17 11.70 -0.30
C ILE A 171 -4.93 11.10 -1.49
N LEU A 172 -5.38 11.93 -2.43
CA LEU A 172 -6.15 11.49 -3.62
C LEU A 172 -5.32 10.65 -4.61
N ASP A 173 -3.98 10.82 -4.62
CA ASP A 173 -3.06 10.12 -5.53
C ASP A 173 -1.95 9.32 -4.80
N GLY A 174 -2.02 9.25 -3.46
CA GLY A 174 -0.92 8.78 -2.61
C GLY A 174 -0.71 7.27 -2.61
N PHE A 175 0.57 6.87 -2.61
CA PHE A 175 0.99 5.50 -2.35
C PHE A 175 1.10 5.25 -0.85
N TYR A 176 0.09 4.58 -0.29
CA TYR A 176 0.03 4.14 1.09
C TYR A 176 -0.86 2.90 1.22
N TYR A 177 -0.70 2.14 2.30
CA TYR A 177 -1.59 1.04 2.63
C TYR A 177 -2.83 1.56 3.34
N ARG A 178 -3.99 0.96 3.05
CA ARG A 178 -5.24 1.19 3.77
C ARG A 178 -5.70 -0.07 4.48
N PHE A 179 -6.43 0.10 5.57
CA PHE A 179 -7.12 -0.95 6.29
C PHE A 179 -8.52 -0.49 6.66
N GLY A 180 -9.50 -1.33 6.35
CA GLY A 180 -10.89 -1.17 6.78
C GLY A 180 -11.42 -2.47 7.35
N CYS A 181 -12.35 -2.36 8.30
CA CYS A 181 -13.02 -3.54 8.84
C CYS A 181 -14.50 -3.33 9.11
N TRP A 182 -15.21 -4.45 9.11
CA TRP A 182 -16.65 -4.55 9.19
C TRP A 182 -17.07 -5.68 10.13
N SER A 183 -18.09 -5.45 10.93
CA SER A 183 -18.76 -6.48 11.75
C SER A 183 -20.11 -6.85 11.15
N ASN A 184 -20.18 -8.00 10.48
CA ASN A 184 -21.39 -8.50 9.81
C ASN A 184 -22.02 -9.62 10.65
N GLY A 185 -23.01 -9.29 11.47
CA GLY A 185 -23.65 -10.28 12.35
C GLY A 185 -22.68 -10.99 13.28
N GLY A 186 -21.67 -10.26 13.80
CA GLY A 186 -20.61 -10.79 14.67
C GLY A 186 -19.44 -11.45 13.94
N LYS A 187 -19.43 -11.45 12.61
CA LYS A 187 -18.27 -11.86 11.80
C LYS A 187 -17.36 -10.67 11.56
N PHE A 188 -16.07 -10.84 11.82
CA PHE A 188 -15.05 -9.86 11.47
C PHE A 188 -14.66 -10.01 10.00
N GLU A 189 -14.98 -8.99 9.22
CA GLU A 189 -14.58 -8.83 7.83
C GLU A 189 -13.58 -7.68 7.74
N TYR A 190 -12.56 -7.81 6.89
CA TYR A 190 -11.52 -6.82 6.73
C TYR A 190 -10.99 -6.79 5.30
N GLU A 191 -10.43 -5.64 4.98
CA GLU A 191 -9.78 -5.34 3.71
C GLU A 191 -8.51 -4.54 3.95
N PHE A 192 -7.47 -4.91 3.24
CA PHE A 192 -6.30 -4.08 3.01
C PHE A 192 -6.21 -3.76 1.53
N ASP A 193 -5.72 -2.57 1.20
CA ASP A 193 -5.40 -2.24 -0.18
C ASP A 193 -4.14 -1.38 -0.33
N ALA A 194 -3.62 -1.34 -1.55
CA ALA A 194 -2.52 -0.47 -1.94
C ALA A 194 -2.69 0.03 -3.38
N GLY A 195 -2.38 1.30 -3.63
CA GLY A 195 -2.20 1.80 -5.00
C GLY A 195 -0.95 1.19 -5.64
N LEU A 196 -1.04 0.77 -6.91
CA LEU A 196 0.09 0.25 -7.68
C LEU A 196 0.44 1.21 -8.81
N GLU A 197 1.74 1.41 -9.04
CA GLU A 197 2.25 2.54 -9.84
C GLU A 197 2.81 2.11 -11.20
N SER A 198 3.32 0.88 -11.31
CA SER A 198 3.96 0.41 -12.52
C SER A 198 2.94 0.14 -13.61
N ALA A 199 3.34 0.35 -14.86
CA ALA A 199 2.50 -0.04 -16.00
C ALA A 199 2.26 -1.56 -16.08
N ALA A 200 3.06 -2.38 -15.38
CA ALA A 200 2.87 -3.83 -15.34
C ALA A 200 1.81 -4.30 -14.32
N TYR A 201 1.61 -3.58 -13.21
CA TYR A 201 0.72 -4.01 -12.13
C TYR A 201 -0.42 -3.03 -11.82
N GLY A 202 -0.20 -1.74 -12.10
CA GLY A 202 -1.16 -0.65 -11.93
C GLY A 202 -2.35 -0.71 -12.91
N PRO A 203 -3.13 0.38 -13.02
CA PRO A 203 -4.35 0.37 -13.81
C PRO A 203 -4.04 0.13 -15.28
N LEU A 204 -4.67 -0.89 -15.86
CA LEU A 204 -4.57 -1.20 -17.29
C LEU A 204 -5.88 -0.85 -18.00
N ALA A 205 -5.78 -0.46 -19.28
CA ALA A 205 -6.89 0.05 -20.06
C ALA A 205 -8.09 -0.88 -20.24
N SER A 206 -7.97 -2.15 -19.86
CA SER A 206 -9.03 -3.15 -19.93
C SER A 206 -9.36 -3.79 -18.57
N GLY A 207 -9.03 -3.13 -17.45
CA GLY A 207 -9.21 -3.72 -16.12
C GLY A 207 -8.28 -4.91 -15.83
N GLY A 208 -7.25 -5.12 -16.66
CA GLY A 208 -6.30 -6.24 -16.52
C GLY A 208 -5.21 -6.02 -15.47
N GLY A 209 -5.22 -4.87 -14.79
CA GLY A 209 -4.29 -4.57 -13.71
C GLY A 209 -4.54 -5.47 -12.51
N LYS A 210 -3.62 -5.49 -11.53
CA LYS A 210 -3.80 -6.32 -10.33
C LYS A 210 -5.07 -5.95 -9.56
N GLY A 211 -5.35 -4.65 -9.41
CA GLY A 211 -6.58 -4.14 -8.78
C GLY A 211 -7.87 -4.42 -9.56
N GLY A 212 -7.79 -4.62 -10.88
CA GLY A 212 -8.96 -4.99 -11.68
C GLY A 212 -9.24 -6.50 -11.72
N THR A 213 -8.32 -7.32 -11.20
CA THR A 213 -8.35 -8.79 -11.32
C THR A 213 -8.27 -9.55 -9.99
N ASP A 214 -8.26 -8.84 -8.87
CA ASP A 214 -8.25 -9.40 -7.51
C ASP A 214 -9.65 -9.80 -6.99
N GLY A 215 -10.70 -9.35 -7.69
CA GLY A 215 -12.09 -9.74 -7.43
C GLY A 215 -12.84 -8.82 -6.46
N GLY A 216 -12.28 -7.66 -6.12
CA GLY A 216 -12.97 -6.66 -5.30
C GLY A 216 -13.60 -5.53 -6.11
N ASN A 217 -13.69 -4.34 -5.50
CA ASN A 217 -14.50 -3.23 -6.02
C ASN A 217 -13.69 -2.14 -6.74
N ALA A 218 -12.35 -2.14 -6.66
CA ALA A 218 -11.47 -1.22 -7.38
C ALA A 218 -11.22 -1.58 -8.86
N ASN A 219 -12.23 -2.13 -9.55
CA ASN A 219 -12.14 -2.42 -10.98
C ASN A 219 -12.58 -1.20 -11.80
N THR A 220 -11.62 -0.43 -12.31
CA THR A 220 -11.92 0.59 -13.32
C THR A 220 -11.12 0.40 -14.61
N THR A 221 -11.84 0.59 -15.71
CA THR A 221 -11.30 0.80 -17.05
C THR A 221 -10.51 2.11 -17.04
N SER A 222 -9.38 2.19 -17.77
CA SER A 222 -8.49 3.36 -17.85
C SER A 222 -9.24 4.70 -17.84
N GLY A 223 -8.76 5.64 -17.01
CA GLY A 223 -9.07 7.07 -17.16
C GLY A 223 -9.32 7.85 -15.87
N THR A 224 -9.55 7.18 -14.74
CA THR A 224 -9.72 7.86 -13.44
C THR A 224 -8.56 7.49 -12.52
N THR A 225 -7.58 8.38 -12.41
CA THR A 225 -6.51 8.31 -11.41
C THR A 225 -7.16 8.14 -10.03
N GLY A 226 -6.71 7.15 -9.23
CA GLY A 226 -7.25 6.90 -7.89
C GLY A 226 -8.15 5.66 -7.72
N ASN A 227 -8.63 5.02 -8.80
CA ASN A 227 -9.63 3.93 -8.74
C ASN A 227 -9.09 2.52 -9.04
N ASN A 228 -7.78 2.28 -8.89
CA ASN A 228 -7.16 0.98 -9.12
C ASN A 228 -6.17 0.69 -8.01
N ARG A 229 -6.68 0.09 -6.95
CA ARG A 229 -5.94 -0.34 -5.79
C ARG A 229 -6.02 -1.86 -5.74
N TYR A 230 -4.92 -2.50 -5.38
CA TYR A 230 -4.86 -3.94 -5.24
C TYR A 230 -5.33 -4.32 -3.84
N GLU A 231 -6.35 -5.16 -3.77
CA GLU A 231 -7.13 -5.45 -2.58
C GLU A 231 -6.85 -6.88 -2.08
N VAL A 232 -6.72 -7.01 -0.76
CA VAL A 232 -6.58 -8.31 -0.09
C VAL A 232 -7.39 -8.33 1.20
N GLY A 233 -7.99 -9.47 1.53
CA GLY A 233 -8.79 -9.58 2.74
C GLY A 233 -9.68 -10.81 2.70
N ASN A 234 -10.68 -10.83 3.58
CA ASN A 234 -11.79 -11.78 3.52
C ASN A 234 -13.07 -11.15 2.97
N ASN A 235 -13.09 -9.82 2.79
CA ASN A 235 -14.09 -9.07 2.05
C ASN A 235 -13.35 -7.92 1.32
N LEU A 236 -13.49 -7.82 0.00
CA LEU A 236 -12.75 -6.87 -0.85
C LEU A 236 -13.62 -5.70 -1.32
N THR A 237 -14.69 -5.40 -0.58
CA THR A 237 -15.63 -4.33 -0.93
C THR A 237 -15.93 -3.40 0.25
N ILE A 238 -15.15 -3.50 1.32
CA ILE A 238 -15.24 -2.69 2.54
C ILE A 238 -14.71 -1.28 2.28
N LEU A 239 -13.56 -1.17 1.63
CA LEU A 239 -12.94 0.12 1.30
C LEU A 239 -13.56 0.69 0.01
N PRO A 240 -13.63 2.02 -0.13
CA PRO A 240 -14.06 2.62 -1.38
C PRO A 240 -13.00 2.39 -2.46
N ALA A 241 -13.44 2.15 -3.69
CA ALA A 241 -12.57 1.95 -4.84
C ALA A 241 -11.63 3.15 -5.10
N THR A 242 -12.08 4.36 -4.74
CA THR A 242 -11.35 5.62 -4.91
C THR A 242 -10.35 5.82 -3.76
N ALA A 243 -9.20 6.43 -4.06
CA ALA A 243 -8.24 6.87 -3.05
C ALA A 243 -8.73 8.10 -2.25
N SER A 244 -9.78 8.79 -2.74
CA SER A 244 -10.37 9.93 -2.04
C SER A 244 -10.86 9.55 -0.66
N LEU A 245 -10.41 10.31 0.34
CA LEU A 245 -10.93 10.25 1.70
C LEU A 245 -11.95 11.38 1.96
N ASP A 246 -12.27 12.15 0.92
CA ASP A 246 -12.99 13.41 0.94
C ASP A 246 -14.27 13.31 0.11
N ASP A 247 -15.32 12.79 0.75
CA ASP A 247 -16.74 12.98 0.41
C ASP A 247 -17.58 12.76 1.69
#